data_AF-A0A7S0XH97-F1
#
_entry.id   AF-A0A7S0XH97-F1
#
_cell.length_a   1.000
_cell.length_b   1.000
_cell.length_c   1.000
_cell.angle_alpha   90.00
_cell.angle_beta   90.00
_cell.angle_gamma   90.00
#
_symmetry.space_group_name_H-M   'P 1'
#
loop_
_entity.id
_entity.type
_entity.pdbx_description
1 polymer ?
#
loop_
_entity_poly.entity_id
_entity_poly.type
_entity_poly.pdbx_seq_one_letter_code
_entity_poly.pdbx_strand_id
1 'polypeptide(L)'
;RGGLRLIPAVVIACAAESCARQTRDDDGCDDDDNDPSNSRNDTTKSTRTRALRAGGMSARLSGPLLRRCDVTYAAFLRRGEVLLQGGSPFRAVQMPASSPTAILFSSGTTGAPKAIPWDHVAPLHGISDGNLHMDIRAGDVAVWPTNLGWMMGSWLIYQLANGAALGIFEGSPTSASFGTFISAAKVTMLGLVPSIVSAWRASGCMEGRDWSAHLRCFALTGEASSPSDSLWLASRVQGYTAPVLEYCGGTELASGYACSAAVLPNAPSCFSSQALGGSFVLLVEEEGSQKQGGAEEGVEEDAAGRGRRWRETGEWEAPVSGEVAVRTPYLGSSTSLLNGDNHRVYYQGMPRACAGAGSSDCPGLGAPLRRHGDRFERLPGGFYRAAGRTDDAFNLGGIKTSSVEIERVCDASTRVGAGAAGGTG
;
A
#
# COMPACT_ATOMS: atom_id res chain seq x y z
N ARG A 1 9.52 29.04 30.13
CA ARG A 1 8.18 28.40 30.20
C ARG A 1 7.65 28.31 28.77
N GLY A 2 7.56 27.19 28.07
CA GLY A 2 8.20 25.88 28.16
C GLY A 2 8.31 25.43 26.70
N GLY A 3 9.53 25.21 26.21
CA GLY A 3 9.76 24.73 24.85
C GLY A 3 9.90 23.22 24.91
N LEU A 4 8.82 22.48 24.68
CA LEU A 4 8.93 21.06 24.38
C LEU A 4 9.66 20.95 23.03
N ARG A 5 10.93 20.55 23.06
CA ARG A 5 11.62 19.99 21.89
C ARG A 5 11.26 18.51 21.84
N LEU A 6 10.21 18.17 21.11
CA LEU A 6 10.08 16.84 20.52
C LEU A 6 10.53 16.98 19.07
N ILE A 7 11.76 16.54 18.80
CA ILE A 7 12.25 16.38 17.44
C ILE A 7 11.47 15.21 16.84
N PRO A 8 10.83 15.33 15.66
CA PRO A 8 10.37 14.17 14.91
C PRO A 8 11.59 13.28 14.65
N ALA A 9 11.71 12.19 15.40
CA ALA A 9 12.84 11.27 15.31
C ALA A 9 12.47 10.14 14.35
N VAL A 10 13.36 9.82 13.43
CA VAL A 10 13.29 8.56 12.68
C VAL A 10 13.98 7.50 13.54
N VAL A 11 13.23 6.51 14.00
CA VAL A 11 13.78 5.36 14.73
C VAL A 11 14.16 4.32 13.68
N ILE A 12 15.45 4.27 13.34
CA ILE A 12 16.02 3.22 12.48
C ILE A 12 16.63 2.18 13.40
N ALA A 13 16.16 0.93 13.29
CA ALA A 13 16.84 -0.20 13.91
C ALA A 13 17.18 -1.20 12.80
N CYS A 14 18.46 -1.31 12.47
CA CYS A 14 18.97 -2.40 11.65
C CYS A 14 19.01 -3.67 12.50
N ALA A 15 18.27 -4.71 12.10
CA ALA A 15 18.54 -6.06 12.58
C ALA A 15 19.83 -6.53 11.90
N ALA A 16 20.98 -6.36 12.56
CA ALA A 16 22.24 -6.87 12.06
C ALA A 16 22.21 -8.41 12.09
N GLU A 17 22.00 -9.05 10.94
CA GLU A 17 22.40 -10.44 10.77
C GLU A 17 23.93 -10.48 10.71
N SER A 18 24.53 -11.10 11.72
CA SER A 18 25.98 -11.34 11.80
C SER A 18 26.45 -12.23 10.65
N CYS A 19 26.87 -11.64 9.53
CA CYS A 19 27.72 -12.31 8.56
C CYS A 19 29.18 -11.90 8.82
N ALA A 20 29.83 -12.58 9.77
CA ALA A 20 31.26 -12.48 9.95
C ALA A 20 31.96 -13.09 8.72
N ARG A 21 32.40 -12.26 7.78
CA ARG A 21 33.45 -12.63 6.83
C ARG A 21 34.76 -12.07 7.34
N GLN A 22 35.55 -12.97 7.94
CA GLN A 22 36.97 -12.80 8.19
C GLN A 22 37.66 -12.37 6.89
N THR A 23 38.31 -11.22 6.96
CA THR A 23 39.46 -10.87 6.14
C THR A 23 40.54 -11.95 6.33
N ARG A 24 40.83 -12.69 5.27
CA ARG A 24 42.14 -13.32 5.09
C ARG A 24 42.68 -12.87 3.75
N ASP A 25 43.69 -12.03 3.84
CA ASP A 25 44.76 -11.92 2.86
C ASP A 25 45.32 -13.32 2.60
N ASP A 26 45.57 -13.67 1.35
CA ASP A 26 46.58 -14.67 0.99
C ASP A 26 47.03 -14.41 -0.46
N ASP A 27 48.24 -13.83 -0.54
CA ASP A 27 49.16 -13.83 -1.67
C ASP A 27 49.73 -15.25 -1.92
N GLY A 28 50.12 -15.54 -3.17
CA GLY A 28 51.13 -16.54 -3.54
C GLY A 28 50.63 -17.98 -3.67
N CYS A 29 50.61 -18.56 -4.87
CA CYS A 29 51.73 -19.20 -5.59
C CYS A 29 51.83 -20.72 -5.32
N ASP A 30 51.51 -21.46 -6.39
CA ASP A 30 52.25 -22.58 -6.99
C ASP A 30 52.29 -24.00 -6.37
N ASP A 31 52.10 -24.93 -7.32
CA ASP A 31 52.68 -26.27 -7.51
C ASP A 31 52.07 -27.54 -6.86
N ASP A 32 51.48 -28.33 -7.78
CA ASP A 32 51.80 -29.71 -8.17
C ASP A 32 51.46 -30.98 -7.34
N ASP A 33 51.08 -31.99 -8.14
CA ASP A 33 51.22 -33.44 -8.00
C ASP A 33 50.17 -34.32 -7.26
N ASN A 34 49.21 -34.81 -8.06
CA ASN A 34 49.05 -36.21 -8.52
C ASN A 34 49.36 -37.40 -7.56
N ASP A 35 48.34 -38.18 -7.15
CA ASP A 35 48.38 -39.66 -7.07
C ASP A 35 46.95 -40.26 -6.93
N PRO A 36 46.53 -41.28 -7.74
CA PRO A 36 45.21 -41.89 -7.69
C PRO A 36 45.24 -43.32 -7.11
N SER A 37 44.56 -43.57 -5.99
CA SER A 37 43.91 -44.87 -5.72
C SER A 37 43.13 -44.85 -4.41
N ASN A 38 41.85 -45.20 -4.44
CA ASN A 38 41.28 -46.37 -3.78
C ASN A 38 39.75 -46.28 -3.75
N SER A 39 39.11 -47.17 -4.49
CA SER A 39 37.67 -47.32 -4.60
C SER A 39 37.11 -48.13 -3.43
N ARG A 40 36.18 -47.56 -2.66
CA ARG A 40 35.12 -48.33 -1.98
C ARG A 40 33.78 -47.60 -2.12
N ASN A 41 32.85 -48.29 -2.78
CA ASN A 41 31.46 -47.90 -2.93
C ASN A 41 30.76 -47.96 -1.56
N ASP A 42 30.17 -46.84 -1.15
CA ASP A 42 29.00 -46.87 -0.26
C ASP A 42 27.90 -46.02 -0.89
N THR A 43 26.76 -46.67 -1.08
CA THR A 43 25.58 -46.20 -1.78
C THR A 43 24.74 -45.31 -0.87
N THR A 44 24.96 -44.00 -0.95
CA THR A 44 23.97 -42.99 -0.57
C THR A 44 23.62 -42.18 -1.81
N LYS A 45 22.32 -42.16 -2.16
CA LYS A 45 21.79 -41.28 -3.22
C LYS A 45 21.87 -39.82 -2.75
N SER A 46 23.06 -39.24 -2.89
CA SER A 46 23.26 -37.80 -2.90
C SER A 46 22.83 -37.27 -4.26
N THR A 47 21.76 -36.48 -4.28
CA THR A 47 21.37 -35.70 -5.45
C THR A 47 22.47 -34.66 -5.70
N ARG A 48 23.47 -35.02 -6.51
CA ARG A 48 24.48 -34.08 -7.00
C ARG A 48 23.79 -33.06 -7.90
N THR A 49 23.41 -31.93 -7.33
CA THR A 49 23.13 -30.71 -8.08
C THR A 49 24.42 -30.32 -8.79
N ARG A 50 24.54 -30.66 -10.09
CA ARG A 50 25.54 -30.04 -10.96
C ARG A 50 25.20 -28.56 -11.03
N ALA A 51 25.90 -27.75 -10.26
CA ALA A 51 25.96 -26.33 -10.51
C ALA A 51 26.64 -26.15 -11.88
N LEU A 52 25.83 -25.91 -12.91
CA LEU A 52 26.31 -25.29 -14.13
C LEU A 52 26.90 -23.94 -13.70
N ARG A 53 28.23 -23.82 -13.73
CA ARG A 53 28.89 -22.51 -13.71
C ARG A 53 28.37 -21.75 -14.92
N ALA A 54 27.37 -20.90 -14.70
CA ALA A 54 27.03 -19.87 -15.65
C ALA A 54 28.28 -19.00 -15.79
N GLY A 55 28.94 -19.10 -16.95
CA GLY A 55 29.99 -18.17 -17.34
C GLY A 55 29.44 -16.77 -17.13
N GLY A 56 30.16 -15.97 -16.34
CA GLY A 56 29.75 -14.64 -15.93
C GLY A 56 29.65 -13.69 -17.13
N MET A 57 28.53 -13.71 -17.83
CA MET A 57 28.03 -12.51 -18.49
C MET A 57 27.35 -11.68 -17.41
N SER A 58 28.15 -10.88 -16.70
CA SER A 58 27.63 -9.70 -16.04
C SER A 58 27.10 -8.80 -17.15
N ALA A 59 25.80 -8.92 -17.45
CA ALA A 59 25.11 -7.86 -18.15
C ALA A 59 25.25 -6.64 -17.25
N ARG A 60 26.17 -5.73 -17.60
CA ARG A 60 26.15 -4.38 -17.03
C ARG A 60 24.79 -3.83 -17.42
N LEU A 61 23.85 -3.84 -16.47
CA LEU A 61 22.67 -3.00 -16.53
C LEU A 61 23.19 -1.56 -16.53
N SER A 62 23.53 -1.06 -17.72
CA SER A 62 23.74 0.36 -17.92
C SER A 62 22.40 1.02 -17.66
N GLY A 63 22.24 1.54 -16.44
CA GLY A 63 21.10 2.38 -16.09
C GLY A 63 20.95 3.51 -17.12
N PRO A 64 19.74 4.06 -17.29
CA PRO A 64 19.52 5.13 -18.24
C PRO A 64 20.53 6.26 -18.01
N LEU A 65 21.09 6.79 -19.11
CA LEU A 65 21.94 7.97 -19.05
C LEU A 65 21.19 9.08 -18.33
N LEU A 66 21.81 9.64 -17.31
CA LEU A 66 21.29 10.79 -16.58
C LEU A 66 21.01 11.92 -17.57
N ARG A 67 19.82 12.52 -17.50
CA ARG A 67 19.49 13.72 -18.25
C ARG A 67 20.38 14.86 -17.76
N ARG A 68 20.47 15.93 -18.55
CA ARG A 68 21.34 17.09 -18.29
C ARG A 68 21.20 17.72 -16.89
N CYS A 69 20.10 17.47 -16.18
CA CYS A 69 19.81 18.00 -14.84
C CYS A 69 19.66 16.91 -13.77
N ASP A 70 19.83 15.64 -14.11
CA ASP A 70 19.70 14.57 -13.13
C ASP A 70 20.97 14.52 -12.26
N VAL A 71 20.79 14.24 -10.97
CA VAL A 71 21.89 14.02 -10.03
C VAL A 71 22.00 12.52 -9.73
N THR A 72 23.21 12.01 -9.59
CA THR A 72 23.38 10.65 -9.07
C THR A 72 22.90 10.58 -7.62
N TYR A 73 22.42 9.42 -7.18
CA TYR A 73 22.06 9.21 -5.78
C TYR A 73 23.23 9.54 -4.83
N ALA A 74 24.46 9.15 -5.19
CA ALA A 74 25.65 9.49 -4.42
C ALA A 74 25.90 11.01 -4.36
N ALA A 75 25.66 11.75 -5.45
CA ALA A 75 25.77 13.22 -5.44
C ALA A 75 24.66 13.86 -4.60
N PHE A 76 23.45 13.32 -4.64
CA PHE A 76 22.35 13.74 -3.77
C PHE A 76 22.70 13.56 -2.28
N LEU A 77 23.19 12.39 -1.88
CA LEU A 77 23.60 12.12 -0.50
C LEU A 77 24.73 13.05 -0.04
N ARG A 78 25.78 13.22 -0.85
CA ARG A 78 26.87 14.16 -0.54
C ARG A 78 26.38 15.59 -0.35
N ARG A 79 25.43 16.04 -1.19
CA ARG A 79 24.82 17.36 -1.03
C ARG A 79 24.06 17.46 0.30
N GLY A 80 23.35 16.40 0.69
CA GLY A 80 22.69 16.30 1.99
C GLY A 80 23.67 16.37 3.16
N GLU A 81 24.76 15.60 3.13
CA GLU A 81 25.82 15.62 4.16
C GLU A 81 26.43 17.01 4.33
N VAL A 82 26.77 17.68 3.22
CA VAL A 82 27.32 19.04 3.25
C VAL A 82 26.33 20.03 3.88
N LEU A 83 25.04 19.93 3.54
CA LEU A 83 23.99 20.79 4.12
C LEU A 83 23.80 20.54 5.62
N LEU A 84 23.86 19.27 6.05
CA LEU A 84 23.73 18.87 7.45
C LEU A 84 24.94 19.31 8.29
N GLN A 85 26.16 19.14 7.77
CA GLN A 85 27.41 19.51 8.45
C GLN A 85 27.60 21.03 8.51
N GLY A 86 27.17 21.76 7.49
CA GLY A 86 27.29 23.22 7.42
C GLY A 86 26.35 23.99 8.36
N GLY A 87 25.42 23.30 9.04
CA GLY A 87 24.45 23.93 9.95
C GLY A 87 23.52 24.95 9.27
N SER A 88 23.46 24.96 7.93
CA SER A 88 22.63 25.90 7.19
C SER A 88 21.16 25.55 7.45
N PRO A 89 20.35 26.48 7.99
CA PRO A 89 18.93 26.20 8.17
C PRO A 89 18.29 25.93 6.80
N PHE A 90 17.62 24.79 6.66
CA PHE A 90 16.81 24.52 5.48
C PHE A 90 15.59 25.45 5.51
N ARG A 91 15.57 26.43 4.58
CA ARG A 91 14.42 27.32 4.42
C ARG A 91 13.39 26.66 3.51
N ALA A 92 12.26 26.26 4.08
CA ALA A 92 11.14 25.79 3.30
C ALA A 92 10.67 26.87 2.31
N VAL A 93 10.37 26.46 1.08
CA VAL A 93 9.84 27.33 0.03
C VAL A 93 8.31 27.24 0.06
N GLN A 94 7.64 28.37 0.12
CA GLN A 94 6.18 28.42 0.03
C GLN A 94 5.74 28.16 -1.42
N MET A 95 4.84 27.21 -1.59
CA MET A 95 4.34 26.78 -2.89
C MET A 95 2.80 26.81 -2.90
N PRO A 96 2.16 27.06 -4.06
CA PRO A 96 0.73 26.84 -4.23
C PRO A 96 0.32 25.41 -3.90
N ALA A 97 -0.88 25.22 -3.36
CA ALA A 97 -1.42 23.90 -2.98
C ALA A 97 -1.45 22.89 -4.16
N SER A 98 -1.67 23.39 -5.38
CA SER A 98 -1.69 22.60 -6.63
C SER A 98 -0.30 22.29 -7.20
N SER A 99 0.79 22.73 -6.55
CA SER A 99 2.13 22.43 -7.05
C SER A 99 2.47 20.96 -6.82
N PRO A 100 3.12 20.28 -7.78
CA PRO A 100 3.40 18.87 -7.67
C PRO A 100 4.42 18.57 -6.56
N THR A 101 4.18 17.51 -5.80
CA THR A 101 5.07 17.02 -4.73
C THR A 101 5.74 15.71 -5.10
N ALA A 102 5.00 14.80 -5.75
CA ALA A 102 5.48 13.49 -6.15
C ALA A 102 4.77 13.00 -7.41
N ILE A 103 5.34 11.99 -8.05
CA ILE A 103 4.68 11.22 -9.10
C ILE A 103 4.75 9.76 -8.65
N LEU A 104 3.60 9.16 -8.40
CA LEU A 104 3.52 7.73 -8.12
C LEU A 104 3.01 6.99 -9.35
N PHE A 105 3.55 5.79 -9.55
CA PHE A 105 3.14 4.91 -10.63
C PHE A 105 2.20 3.86 -10.07
N SER A 106 1.08 3.64 -10.74
CA SER A 106 0.08 2.62 -10.37
C SER A 106 -0.11 1.65 -11.55
N SER A 107 -0.26 0.36 -11.26
CA SER A 107 -0.55 -0.66 -12.28
C SER A 107 -1.86 -0.28 -13.00
N GLY A 108 -1.78 -0.03 -14.32
CA GLY A 108 -2.95 0.24 -15.15
C GLY A 108 -3.58 -1.07 -15.62
N THR A 109 -4.91 -1.11 -15.73
CA THR A 109 -5.65 -2.24 -16.33
C THR A 109 -5.38 -2.38 -17.84
N THR A 110 -4.96 -1.29 -18.48
CA THR A 110 -4.57 -1.24 -19.91
C THR A 110 -3.06 -1.46 -20.12
N GLY A 111 -2.35 -1.80 -19.04
CA GLY A 111 -1.01 -2.39 -18.99
C GLY A 111 0.23 -1.50 -19.07
N ALA A 112 0.14 -0.19 -19.33
CA ALA A 112 1.24 0.72 -18.97
C ALA A 112 0.97 1.34 -17.58
N PRO A 113 1.96 1.44 -16.67
CA PRO A 113 1.75 2.08 -15.37
C PRO A 113 1.26 3.52 -15.54
N LYS A 114 0.22 3.90 -14.81
CA LYS A 114 -0.33 5.26 -14.79
C LYS A 114 0.60 6.16 -13.96
N ALA A 115 1.08 7.25 -14.56
CA ALA A 115 1.89 8.26 -13.89
C ALA A 115 0.97 9.30 -13.23
N ILE A 116 0.79 9.18 -11.92
CA ILE A 116 -0.18 9.94 -11.14
C ILE A 116 0.58 11.04 -10.38
N PRO A 117 0.46 12.32 -10.78
CA PRO A 117 1.03 13.42 -10.04
C PRO A 117 0.21 13.68 -8.77
N TRP A 118 0.91 13.90 -7.67
CA TRP A 118 0.36 14.40 -6.41
C TRP A 118 0.77 15.84 -6.21
N ASP A 119 -0.04 16.60 -5.47
CA ASP A 119 0.22 17.99 -5.13
C ASP A 119 0.42 18.17 -3.61
N HIS A 120 0.42 19.40 -3.12
CA HIS A 120 0.58 19.68 -1.69
C HIS A 120 -0.70 19.41 -0.87
N VAL A 121 -1.82 19.07 -1.50
CA VAL A 121 -3.06 18.68 -0.80
C VAL A 121 -3.03 17.20 -0.42
N ALA A 122 -2.35 16.36 -1.20
CA ALA A 122 -2.15 14.93 -0.93
C ALA A 122 -1.75 14.60 0.53
N PRO A 123 -0.70 15.22 1.13
CA PRO A 123 -0.32 14.92 2.52
C PRO A 123 -1.40 15.27 3.54
N LEU A 124 -2.22 16.30 3.31
CA LEU A 124 -3.21 16.76 4.29
C LEU A 124 -4.24 15.67 4.61
N HIS A 125 -4.62 14.87 3.62
CA HIS A 125 -5.54 13.78 3.82
C HIS A 125 -4.89 12.61 4.56
N GLY A 126 -3.69 12.17 4.17
CA GLY A 126 -2.97 11.11 4.90
C GLY A 126 -2.64 11.48 6.36
N ILE A 127 -2.41 12.77 6.65
CA ILE A 127 -2.28 13.30 8.02
C ILE A 127 -3.60 13.14 8.77
N SER A 128 -4.71 13.54 8.16
CA SER A 128 -6.06 13.40 8.70
C SER A 128 -6.41 11.94 9.00
N ASP A 129 -6.11 11.01 8.08
CA ASP A 129 -6.31 9.57 8.27
C ASP A 129 -5.62 9.07 9.55
N GLY A 130 -4.31 9.36 9.66
CA GLY A 130 -3.53 8.94 10.81
C GLY A 130 -4.04 9.55 12.12
N ASN A 131 -4.41 10.82 12.11
CA ASN A 131 -4.84 11.52 13.32
C ASN A 131 -6.25 11.14 13.77
N LEU A 132 -7.21 11.10 12.85
CA LEU A 132 -8.63 11.02 13.17
C LEU A 132 -9.17 9.58 13.13
N HIS A 133 -8.62 8.73 12.27
CA HIS A 133 -9.04 7.33 12.18
C HIS A 133 -8.17 6.43 13.06
N MET A 134 -6.86 6.66 13.09
CA MET A 134 -5.89 5.80 13.80
C MET A 134 -5.37 6.38 15.12
N ASP A 135 -5.80 7.60 15.49
CA ASP A 135 -5.44 8.28 16.73
C ASP A 135 -3.93 8.48 16.93
N ILE A 136 -3.19 8.74 15.84
CA ILE A 136 -1.76 9.05 15.85
C ILE A 136 -1.55 10.48 16.37
N ARG A 137 -0.72 10.60 17.42
CA ARG A 137 -0.42 11.83 18.15
C ARG A 137 1.08 12.07 18.27
N ALA A 138 1.43 13.24 18.80
CA ALA A 138 2.79 13.56 19.17
C ALA A 138 3.33 12.55 20.21
N GLY A 139 4.51 11.99 19.94
CA GLY A 139 5.14 10.98 20.79
C GLY A 139 4.79 9.53 20.45
N ASP A 140 3.86 9.28 19.52
CA ASP A 140 3.62 7.94 19.00
C ASP A 140 4.77 7.43 18.12
N VAL A 141 4.90 6.12 18.02
CA VAL A 141 5.82 5.44 17.10
C VAL A 141 4.99 4.68 16.08
N ALA A 142 4.94 5.22 14.86
CA ALA A 142 4.20 4.66 13.74
C ALA A 142 5.11 3.76 12.89
N VAL A 143 4.66 2.53 12.63
CA VAL A 143 5.39 1.56 11.81
C VAL A 143 4.46 1.00 10.74
N TRP A 144 4.95 0.96 9.51
CA TRP A 144 4.37 0.15 8.44
C TRP A 144 5.53 -0.53 7.70
N PRO A 145 5.55 -1.87 7.53
CA PRO A 145 6.56 -2.54 6.74
C PRO A 145 6.26 -2.31 5.25
N THR A 146 6.69 -1.16 4.75
CA THR A 146 6.45 -0.68 3.38
C THR A 146 7.71 -0.02 2.81
N ASN A 147 7.66 0.41 1.55
CA ASN A 147 8.72 1.17 0.90
C ASN A 147 8.14 2.42 0.22
N LEU A 148 9.03 3.33 -0.23
CA LEU A 148 8.63 4.60 -0.84
C LEU A 148 8.00 4.46 -2.24
N GLY A 149 8.07 3.29 -2.86
CA GLY A 149 7.40 3.00 -4.12
C GLY A 149 5.89 2.84 -3.98
N TRP A 150 5.41 2.53 -2.76
CA TRP A 150 3.99 2.43 -2.45
C TRP A 150 3.47 3.73 -1.82
N MET A 151 2.19 4.01 -2.03
CA MET A 151 1.54 5.18 -1.43
C MET A 151 1.62 5.17 0.11
N MET A 152 1.62 3.98 0.73
CA MET A 152 1.80 3.82 2.17
C MET A 152 3.17 4.30 2.69
N GLY A 153 4.23 4.26 1.87
CA GLY A 153 5.52 4.82 2.25
C GLY A 153 5.47 6.34 2.39
N SER A 154 4.78 7.01 1.46
CA SER A 154 4.52 8.45 1.56
C SER A 154 3.57 8.77 2.71
N TRP A 155 2.50 7.98 2.89
CA TRP A 155 1.56 8.09 4.00
C TRP A 155 2.26 8.02 5.36
N LEU A 156 3.23 7.10 5.52
CA LEU A 156 4.01 6.97 6.75
C LEU A 156 4.85 8.23 7.01
N ILE A 157 5.50 8.79 5.99
CA ILE A 157 6.24 10.06 6.10
C ILE A 157 5.34 11.19 6.61
N TYR A 158 4.09 11.24 6.15
CA TYR A 158 3.16 12.29 6.53
C TYR A 158 2.84 12.28 8.04
N GLN A 159 3.00 11.15 8.73
CA GLN A 159 2.74 11.06 10.17
C GLN A 159 3.73 11.86 11.01
N LEU A 160 4.86 12.30 10.44
CA LEU A 160 5.74 13.28 11.07
C LEU A 160 5.01 14.61 11.36
N ALA A 161 4.03 14.98 10.52
CA ALA A 161 3.22 16.18 10.75
C ALA A 161 2.22 16.00 11.92
N ASN A 162 1.88 14.76 12.26
CA ASN A 162 1.13 14.43 13.48
C ASN A 162 2.04 14.39 14.74
N GLY A 163 3.35 14.62 14.58
CA GLY A 163 4.33 14.60 15.66
C GLY A 163 4.78 13.19 16.08
N ALA A 164 4.45 12.16 15.29
CA ALA A 164 4.90 10.80 15.52
C ALA A 164 6.38 10.63 15.10
N ALA A 165 7.03 9.64 15.70
CA ALA A 165 8.25 9.05 15.20
C ALA A 165 7.94 7.94 14.20
N LEU A 166 8.77 7.79 13.17
CA LEU A 166 8.64 6.69 12.21
C LEU A 166 9.58 5.57 12.62
N GLY A 167 9.06 4.36 12.78
CA GLY A 167 9.91 3.17 12.87
C GLY A 167 10.15 2.58 11.48
N ILE A 168 11.40 2.54 11.06
CA ILE A 168 11.82 1.98 9.77
C ILE A 168 12.51 0.65 10.04
N PHE A 169 11.94 -0.42 9.47
CA PHE A 169 12.49 -1.76 9.55
C PHE A 169 13.03 -2.21 8.20
N GLU A 170 14.29 -2.64 8.18
CA GLU A 170 14.93 -3.25 7.03
C GLU A 170 15.05 -4.76 7.26
N GLY A 171 14.28 -5.54 6.51
CA GLY A 171 14.25 -6.99 6.62
C GLY A 171 12.89 -7.57 6.25
N SER A 172 12.73 -8.88 6.45
CA SER A 172 11.45 -9.53 6.21
C SER A 172 10.46 -9.28 7.36
N PRO A 173 9.27 -8.70 7.11
CA PRO A 173 8.26 -8.48 8.13
C PRO A 173 7.60 -9.78 8.59
N THR A 174 7.84 -10.92 7.94
CA THR A 174 7.32 -12.24 8.32
C THR A 174 8.26 -13.03 9.24
N SER A 175 9.28 -12.37 9.81
CA SER A 175 10.29 -12.98 10.67
C SER A 175 10.18 -12.54 12.13
N ALA A 176 10.69 -13.36 13.06
CA ALA A 176 10.76 -13.02 14.48
C ALA A 176 11.61 -11.76 14.79
N SER A 177 12.51 -11.38 13.88
CA SER A 177 13.31 -10.16 13.99
C SER A 177 12.42 -8.91 13.93
N PHE A 178 11.36 -8.92 13.11
CA PHE A 178 10.39 -7.83 13.07
C PHE A 178 9.58 -7.73 14.37
N GLY A 179 9.20 -8.86 14.97
CA GLY A 179 8.58 -8.88 16.31
C GLY A 179 9.50 -8.30 17.39
N THR A 180 10.81 -8.55 17.29
CA THR A 180 11.82 -7.96 18.18
C THR A 180 11.93 -6.45 17.98
N PHE A 181 11.91 -6.00 16.72
CA PHE A 181 11.88 -4.58 16.38
C PHE A 181 10.66 -3.86 16.97
N ILE A 182 9.46 -4.44 16.83
CA ILE A 182 8.21 -3.87 17.35
C ILE A 182 8.33 -3.60 18.86
N SER A 183 8.86 -4.57 19.62
CA SER A 183 9.10 -4.42 21.06
C SER A 183 10.19 -3.39 21.37
N ALA A 184 11.33 -3.44 20.69
CA ALA A 184 12.46 -2.57 20.96
C ALA A 184 12.16 -1.10 20.66
N ALA A 185 11.45 -0.83 19.56
CA ALA A 185 11.04 0.51 19.15
C ALA A 185 9.81 1.02 19.91
N LYS A 186 9.18 0.20 20.76
CA LYS A 186 7.95 0.52 21.50
C LYS A 186 6.85 1.06 20.59
N VAL A 187 6.59 0.33 19.50
CA VAL A 187 5.63 0.73 18.46
C VAL A 187 4.25 0.95 19.08
N THR A 188 3.63 2.10 18.78
CA THR A 188 2.29 2.43 19.30
C THR A 188 1.19 2.28 18.24
N MET A 189 1.52 2.47 16.96
CA MET A 189 0.65 2.16 15.82
C MET A 189 1.38 1.25 14.84
N LEU A 190 0.82 0.05 14.60
CA LEU A 190 1.39 -0.95 13.69
C LEU A 190 0.47 -1.21 12.49
N GLY A 191 0.86 -0.68 11.35
CA GLY A 191 0.25 -1.00 10.06
C GLY A 191 0.82 -2.28 9.46
N LEU A 192 0.00 -3.11 8.84
CA LEU A 192 0.36 -4.39 8.22
C LEU A 192 -0.46 -4.65 6.96
N VAL A 193 -0.02 -5.63 6.18
CA VAL A 193 -0.82 -6.28 5.14
C VAL A 193 -1.40 -7.57 5.72
N PRO A 194 -2.69 -7.90 5.49
CA PRO A 194 -3.31 -9.12 6.00
C PRO A 194 -2.53 -10.43 5.80
N SER A 195 -1.87 -10.63 4.65
CA SER A 195 -1.04 -11.80 4.36
C SER A 195 0.19 -11.92 5.26
N ILE A 196 0.72 -10.81 5.78
CA ILE A 196 1.76 -10.83 6.82
C ILE A 196 1.18 -11.44 8.10
N VAL A 197 -0.04 -11.05 8.48
CA VAL A 197 -0.73 -11.59 9.66
C VAL A 197 -0.99 -13.09 9.50
N SER A 198 -1.46 -13.49 8.32
CA SER A 198 -1.67 -14.91 7.99
C SER A 198 -0.36 -15.71 8.10
N ALA A 199 0.74 -15.16 7.56
CA ALA A 199 2.06 -15.78 7.66
C ALA A 199 2.57 -15.86 9.12
N TRP A 200 2.34 -14.84 9.94
CA TRP A 200 2.69 -14.90 11.37
C TRP A 200 1.91 -15.97 12.11
N ARG A 201 0.61 -16.07 11.85
CA ARG A 201 -0.26 -17.08 12.45
C ARG A 201 0.15 -18.49 12.05
N ALA A 202 0.49 -18.70 10.77
CA ALA A 202 0.89 -20.01 10.27
C ALA A 202 2.27 -20.45 10.77
N SER A 203 3.21 -19.52 10.89
CA SER A 203 4.60 -19.82 11.29
C SER A 203 4.85 -19.82 12.79
N GLY A 204 3.97 -19.18 13.59
CA GLY A 204 4.20 -18.98 15.02
C GLY A 204 5.35 -18.01 15.33
N CYS A 205 5.90 -17.27 14.36
CA CYS A 205 7.09 -16.43 14.57
C CYS A 205 6.89 -15.25 15.55
N MET A 206 5.62 -14.96 15.91
CA MET A 206 5.23 -13.95 16.89
C MET A 206 4.80 -14.56 18.23
N GLU A 207 4.98 -15.86 18.45
CA GLU A 207 4.70 -16.50 19.75
C GLU A 207 5.59 -15.94 20.85
N GLY A 208 5.03 -15.83 22.06
CA GLY A 208 5.71 -15.26 23.22
C GLY A 208 5.93 -13.74 23.16
N ARG A 209 5.43 -13.06 22.11
CA ARG A 209 5.44 -11.59 22.04
C ARG A 209 4.19 -11.02 22.68
N ASP A 210 4.40 -10.05 23.55
CA ASP A 210 3.36 -9.24 24.17
C ASP A 210 3.70 -7.77 23.95
N TRP A 211 2.78 -7.06 23.30
CA TRP A 211 2.94 -5.63 22.98
C TRP A 211 1.99 -4.74 23.78
N SER A 212 1.31 -5.28 24.79
CA SER A 212 0.30 -4.59 25.59
C SER A 212 0.83 -3.36 26.34
N ALA A 213 2.14 -3.31 26.59
CA ALA A 213 2.76 -2.20 27.28
C ALA A 213 2.82 -0.90 26.45
N HIS A 214 2.68 -0.97 25.12
CA HIS A 214 2.90 0.20 24.25
C HIS A 214 1.96 0.27 23.03
N LEU A 215 1.51 -0.86 22.49
CA LEU A 215 0.74 -0.86 21.24
C LEU A 215 -0.70 -0.42 21.49
N ARG A 216 -1.14 0.61 20.76
CA ARG A 216 -2.46 1.23 20.91
C ARG A 216 -3.44 0.84 19.82
N CYS A 217 -2.97 0.57 18.60
CA CYS A 217 -3.81 0.08 17.51
C CYS A 217 -2.98 -0.65 16.44
N PHE A 218 -3.66 -1.52 15.71
CA PHE A 218 -3.19 -2.07 14.45
C PHE A 218 -3.97 -1.44 13.30
N ALA A 219 -3.37 -1.38 12.11
CA ALA A 219 -4.06 -1.03 10.89
C ALA A 219 -3.77 -2.06 9.78
N LEU A 220 -4.78 -2.47 9.01
CA LEU A 220 -4.65 -3.40 7.89
C LEU A 220 -4.99 -2.70 6.58
N THR A 221 -4.14 -2.88 5.56
CA THR A 221 -4.41 -2.36 4.20
C THR A 221 -3.79 -3.23 3.12
N GLY A 222 -4.14 -2.94 1.87
CA GLY A 222 -3.55 -3.54 0.68
C GLY A 222 -4.30 -4.75 0.14
N GLU A 223 -5.11 -5.43 0.97
CA GLU A 223 -5.98 -6.53 0.56
C GLU A 223 -7.11 -6.72 1.57
N ALA A 224 -8.13 -7.51 1.21
CA ALA A 224 -9.20 -7.85 2.13
C ALA A 224 -8.66 -8.74 3.26
N SER A 225 -8.94 -8.37 4.51
CA SER A 225 -8.51 -9.15 5.67
C SER A 225 -9.44 -10.33 5.95
N SER A 226 -8.99 -11.25 6.80
CA SER A 226 -9.76 -12.38 7.30
C SER A 226 -10.24 -12.09 8.73
N PRO A 227 -11.53 -12.33 9.08
CA PRO A 227 -12.02 -12.11 10.44
C PRO A 227 -11.22 -12.88 11.49
N SER A 228 -10.80 -14.09 11.13
CA SER A 228 -10.02 -14.96 12.02
C SER A 228 -8.61 -14.43 12.26
N ASP A 229 -7.98 -13.87 11.22
CA ASP A 229 -6.62 -13.33 11.33
C ASP A 229 -6.63 -11.97 12.04
N SER A 230 -7.64 -11.14 11.81
CA SER A 230 -7.83 -9.89 12.55
C SER A 230 -8.05 -10.14 14.05
N LEU A 231 -8.88 -11.13 14.42
CA LEU A 231 -9.06 -11.53 15.82
C LEU A 231 -7.79 -12.12 16.43
N TRP A 232 -7.06 -12.94 15.67
CA TRP A 232 -5.77 -13.47 16.10
C TRP A 232 -4.76 -12.34 16.34
N LEU A 233 -4.70 -11.34 15.46
CA LEU A 233 -3.81 -10.19 15.61
C LEU A 233 -4.18 -9.37 16.85
N ALA A 234 -5.46 -9.07 17.04
CA ALA A 234 -5.95 -8.35 18.21
C ALA A 234 -5.57 -9.07 19.53
N SER A 235 -5.55 -10.40 19.53
CA SER A 235 -5.14 -11.20 20.70
C SER A 235 -3.66 -11.06 21.09
N ARG A 236 -2.80 -10.44 20.26
CA ARG A 236 -1.39 -10.15 20.60
C ARG A 236 -1.25 -9.05 21.66
N VAL A 237 -2.35 -8.34 21.93
CA VAL A 237 -2.45 -7.35 22.99
C VAL A 237 -3.47 -7.84 24.01
N GLN A 238 -3.03 -8.00 25.26
CA GLN A 238 -3.82 -8.48 26.38
C GLN A 238 -5.08 -7.63 26.55
N GLY A 239 -6.21 -8.31 26.80
CA GLY A 239 -7.50 -7.67 26.95
C GLY A 239 -8.08 -7.08 25.65
N TYR A 240 -7.48 -7.35 24.48
CA TYR A 240 -7.93 -6.82 23.18
C TYR A 240 -8.01 -5.29 23.17
N THR A 241 -7.11 -4.63 23.91
CA THR A 241 -7.13 -3.18 24.13
C THR A 241 -6.64 -2.38 22.91
N ALA A 242 -5.94 -3.01 21.97
CA ALA A 242 -5.57 -2.43 20.68
C ALA A 242 -6.51 -2.92 19.57
N PRO A 243 -7.36 -2.05 18.97
CA PRO A 243 -8.23 -2.44 17.88
C PRO A 243 -7.44 -2.72 16.59
N VAL A 244 -7.99 -3.57 15.73
CA VAL A 244 -7.52 -3.77 14.36
C VAL A 244 -8.40 -2.95 13.43
N LEU A 245 -7.82 -1.90 12.85
CA LEU A 245 -8.50 -0.92 12.01
C LEU A 245 -8.31 -1.27 10.53
N GLU A 246 -9.39 -1.43 9.78
CA GLU A 246 -9.31 -1.60 8.33
C GLU A 246 -9.07 -0.25 7.65
N TYR A 247 -8.18 -0.22 6.67
CA TYR A 247 -7.86 0.98 5.91
C TYR A 247 -7.79 0.64 4.42
N CYS A 248 -8.61 1.31 3.61
CA CYS A 248 -8.61 1.14 2.16
C CYS A 248 -8.36 2.49 1.50
N GLY A 249 -7.29 2.58 0.74
CA GLY A 249 -6.87 3.75 0.01
C GLY A 249 -6.35 3.40 -1.37
N GLY A 250 -5.80 4.39 -2.05
CA GLY A 250 -5.23 4.17 -3.37
C GLY A 250 -4.30 5.29 -3.82
N THR A 251 -3.34 4.96 -4.67
CA THR A 251 -2.39 5.92 -5.26
C THR A 251 -3.11 7.10 -5.91
N GLU A 252 -4.29 6.85 -6.46
CA GLU A 252 -5.18 7.83 -7.06
C GLU A 252 -5.72 8.92 -6.13
N LEU A 253 -5.78 8.64 -4.82
CA LEU A 253 -6.35 9.51 -3.78
C LEU A 253 -5.30 10.04 -2.81
N ALA A 254 -4.08 9.48 -2.85
CA ALA A 254 -3.00 9.75 -1.91
C ALA A 254 -3.33 9.50 -0.42
N SER A 255 -4.45 8.82 -0.15
CA SER A 255 -5.01 8.56 1.18
C SER A 255 -6.08 7.45 1.12
N GLY A 256 -6.80 7.27 2.23
CA GLY A 256 -7.91 6.34 2.40
C GLY A 256 -9.23 6.93 1.89
N TYR A 257 -10.17 6.05 1.53
CA TYR A 257 -11.57 6.41 1.25
C TYR A 257 -12.58 5.59 2.06
N ALA A 258 -12.19 4.40 2.53
CA ALA A 258 -12.92 3.64 3.51
C ALA A 258 -11.98 3.30 4.67
N CYS A 259 -12.41 3.60 5.90
CA CYS A 259 -11.57 3.51 7.08
C CYS A 259 -12.38 3.04 8.27
N SER A 260 -11.77 2.19 9.09
CA SER A 260 -12.15 2.03 10.48
C SER A 260 -11.67 3.25 11.28
N ALA A 261 -12.46 3.69 12.26
CA ALA A 261 -12.05 4.72 13.20
C ALA A 261 -11.96 4.15 14.63
N ALA A 262 -10.93 4.53 15.37
CA ALA A 262 -10.72 4.08 16.76
C ALA A 262 -11.88 4.45 17.70
N VAL A 263 -12.61 5.53 17.38
CA VAL A 263 -13.74 6.05 18.18
C VAL A 263 -15.10 5.45 17.80
N LEU A 264 -15.15 4.60 16.77
CA LEU A 264 -16.37 3.95 16.30
C LEU A 264 -16.35 2.45 16.66
N PRO A 265 -17.53 1.79 16.75
CA PRO A 265 -17.59 0.34 16.78
C PRO A 265 -16.87 -0.25 15.56
N ASN A 266 -16.05 -1.27 15.77
CA ASN A 266 -15.32 -1.95 14.70
C ASN A 266 -15.68 -3.44 14.71
N ALA A 267 -15.76 -4.03 13.52
CA ALA A 267 -15.97 -5.45 13.33
C ALA A 267 -14.81 -6.02 12.50
N PRO A 268 -14.36 -7.26 12.76
CA PRO A 268 -13.29 -7.88 11.98
C PRO A 268 -13.60 -7.87 10.48
N SER A 269 -12.63 -7.46 9.66
CA SER A 269 -12.73 -7.40 8.19
C SER A 269 -13.84 -6.49 7.66
N CYS A 270 -14.18 -5.46 8.44
CA CYS A 270 -15.14 -4.44 8.06
C CYS A 270 -14.59 -3.03 8.33
N PHE A 271 -14.87 -2.10 7.44
CA PHE A 271 -14.65 -0.67 7.65
C PHE A 271 -15.85 -0.09 8.39
N SER A 272 -15.62 0.70 9.44
CA SER A 272 -16.70 1.33 10.21
C SER A 272 -17.18 2.66 9.62
N SER A 273 -16.42 3.26 8.70
CA SER A 273 -16.76 4.56 8.12
C SER A 273 -16.16 4.79 6.73
N GLN A 274 -16.65 5.83 6.06
CA GLN A 274 -15.92 6.45 4.95
C GLN A 274 -14.82 7.35 5.54
N ALA A 275 -13.72 7.57 4.80
CA ALA A 275 -12.63 8.44 5.29
C ALA A 275 -13.09 9.90 5.41
N LEU A 276 -12.69 10.57 6.50
CA LEU A 276 -13.01 11.97 6.69
C LEU A 276 -12.31 12.86 5.66
N GLY A 277 -13.06 13.76 5.02
CA GLY A 277 -12.53 14.61 3.95
C GLY A 277 -12.95 14.14 2.56
N GLY A 278 -13.74 13.07 2.47
CA GLY A 278 -14.47 12.76 1.26
C GLY A 278 -15.61 11.78 1.49
N SER A 279 -16.20 11.31 0.40
CA SER A 279 -17.26 10.32 0.43
C SER A 279 -17.32 9.51 -0.86
N PHE A 280 -18.02 8.39 -0.80
CA PHE A 280 -18.32 7.53 -1.93
C PHE A 280 -19.74 6.99 -1.84
N VAL A 281 -20.23 6.51 -2.98
CA VAL A 281 -21.50 5.78 -3.10
C VAL A 281 -21.26 4.39 -3.68
N LEU A 282 -22.24 3.51 -3.53
CA LEU A 282 -22.26 2.21 -4.21
C LEU A 282 -23.19 2.29 -5.42
N LEU A 283 -22.65 1.97 -6.60
CA LEU A 283 -23.41 1.78 -7.82
C LEU A 283 -23.93 0.34 -7.84
N VAL A 284 -25.26 0.18 -7.86
CA VAL A 284 -25.91 -1.13 -7.76
C VAL A 284 -26.59 -1.42 -9.10
N GLU A 285 -26.41 -2.64 -9.60
CA GLU A 285 -27.14 -3.12 -10.78
C GLU A 285 -28.43 -3.79 -10.27
N GLU A 286 -29.60 -3.24 -10.60
CA GLU A 286 -30.89 -3.89 -10.35
C GLU A 286 -31.42 -4.48 -11.67
N GLU A 287 -31.61 -5.79 -11.73
CA GLU A 287 -32.52 -6.41 -12.71
C GLU A 287 -33.96 -6.23 -12.20
N GLY A 288 -34.62 -5.18 -12.66
CA GLY A 288 -36.06 -4.97 -12.43
C GLY A 288 -36.41 -4.08 -11.24
N SER A 289 -37.41 -3.23 -11.47
CA SER A 289 -37.88 -2.17 -10.58
C SER A 289 -38.52 -2.71 -9.29
N GLN A 290 -37.75 -2.95 -8.23
CA GLN A 290 -38.31 -3.00 -6.88
C GLN A 290 -37.91 -1.74 -6.08
N LYS A 291 -38.91 -0.88 -5.88
CA LYS A 291 -38.83 0.26 -4.95
C LYS A 291 -38.93 -0.26 -3.53
N GLN A 292 -37.81 -0.37 -2.83
CA GLN A 292 -37.80 -0.34 -1.35
C GLN A 292 -37.55 1.09 -0.90
N GLY A 293 -38.50 1.67 -0.16
CA GLY A 293 -38.48 3.07 0.24
C GLY A 293 -37.50 3.38 1.37
N GLY A 294 -37.05 4.64 1.43
CA GLY A 294 -36.25 5.18 2.54
C GLY A 294 -34.83 5.62 2.17
N ALA A 295 -34.34 5.32 0.98
CA ALA A 295 -33.01 5.73 0.51
C ALA A 295 -33.10 6.62 -0.75
N GLU A 296 -32.23 7.62 -0.82
CA GLU A 296 -32.16 8.59 -1.92
C GLU A 296 -31.47 7.97 -3.14
N GLU A 297 -32.05 8.18 -4.31
CA GLU A 297 -31.74 7.44 -5.53
C GLU A 297 -31.46 8.37 -6.70
N GLY A 298 -30.36 8.13 -7.39
CA GLY A 298 -30.18 8.57 -8.78
C GLY A 298 -30.48 7.41 -9.72
N VAL A 299 -31.15 7.70 -10.83
CA VAL A 299 -31.44 6.76 -11.92
C VAL A 299 -30.89 7.35 -13.21
N GLU A 300 -30.05 6.60 -13.92
CA GLU A 300 -29.62 6.93 -15.28
C GLU A 300 -29.83 5.72 -16.19
N GLU A 301 -30.62 5.89 -17.24
CA GLU A 301 -30.88 4.86 -18.25
C GLU A 301 -29.82 4.94 -19.37
N ASP A 302 -29.19 3.81 -19.68
CA ASP A 302 -28.34 3.71 -20.86
C ASP A 302 -29.16 3.74 -22.16
N ALA A 303 -28.52 3.97 -23.30
CA ALA A 303 -29.17 4.01 -24.61
C ALA A 303 -29.85 2.69 -25.03
N ALA A 304 -29.66 1.61 -24.26
CA ALA A 304 -30.26 0.29 -24.46
C ALA A 304 -31.39 -0.01 -23.44
N GLY A 305 -31.81 0.98 -22.64
CA GLY A 305 -32.90 0.84 -21.68
C GLY A 305 -32.53 0.11 -20.39
N ARG A 306 -31.24 -0.09 -20.09
CA ARG A 306 -30.79 -0.60 -18.79
C ARG A 306 -30.53 0.58 -17.85
N GLY A 307 -31.28 0.64 -16.75
CA GLY A 307 -31.09 1.64 -15.71
C GLY A 307 -29.95 1.26 -14.76
N ARG A 308 -28.98 2.14 -14.55
CA ARG A 308 -28.08 2.06 -13.38
C ARG A 308 -28.68 2.92 -12.28
N ARG A 309 -28.92 2.31 -11.13
CA ARG A 309 -29.39 2.99 -9.92
C ARG A 309 -28.24 3.07 -8.94
N TRP A 310 -28.14 4.18 -8.24
CA TRP A 310 -27.22 4.30 -7.11
C TRP A 310 -27.97 4.92 -5.94
N ARG A 311 -27.59 4.49 -4.75
CA ARG A 311 -28.22 4.97 -3.51
C ARG A 311 -27.19 5.64 -2.63
N GLU A 312 -27.52 6.82 -2.15
CA GLU A 312 -26.54 7.72 -1.53
C GLU A 312 -26.25 7.32 -0.08
N THR A 313 -27.27 6.93 0.69
CA THR A 313 -27.16 6.30 2.02
C THR A 313 -28.58 6.00 2.56
N GLY A 314 -28.71 5.01 3.45
CA GLY A 314 -29.94 4.66 4.16
C GLY A 314 -29.67 3.59 5.22
N GLU A 315 -30.59 3.40 6.17
CA GLU A 315 -30.62 2.18 6.99
C GLU A 315 -31.07 1.04 6.08
N TRP A 316 -30.17 0.09 5.86
CA TRP A 316 -30.46 -1.08 5.04
C TRP A 316 -30.80 -2.25 5.95
N GLU A 317 -31.99 -2.81 5.78
CA GLU A 317 -32.39 -4.05 6.46
C GLU A 317 -31.61 -5.26 5.93
N ALA A 318 -31.12 -5.21 4.69
CA ALA A 318 -30.34 -6.26 4.03
C ALA A 318 -29.01 -5.71 3.48
N PRO A 319 -27.95 -6.54 3.38
CA PRO A 319 -26.70 -6.12 2.76
C PRO A 319 -26.87 -5.70 1.30
N VAL A 320 -26.15 -4.66 0.88
CA VAL A 320 -26.16 -4.15 -0.50
C VAL A 320 -24.76 -4.13 -1.08
N SER A 321 -24.56 -4.75 -2.24
CA SER A 321 -23.28 -4.81 -2.93
C SER A 321 -23.28 -3.93 -4.18
N GLY A 322 -22.19 -3.20 -4.40
CA GLY A 322 -22.06 -2.31 -5.55
C GLY A 322 -20.62 -1.86 -5.82
N GLU A 323 -20.41 -1.29 -7.01
CA GLU A 323 -19.13 -0.65 -7.36
C GLU A 323 -18.97 0.66 -6.59
N VAL A 324 -17.79 0.88 -6.02
CA VAL A 324 -17.44 2.13 -5.34
C VAL A 324 -17.25 3.23 -6.37
N ALA A 325 -18.04 4.29 -6.24
CA ALA A 325 -17.88 5.53 -6.97
C ALA A 325 -17.62 6.69 -5.99
N VAL A 326 -16.44 7.29 -6.09
CA VAL A 326 -15.99 8.35 -5.19
C VAL A 326 -16.61 9.68 -5.60
N ARG A 327 -17.15 10.44 -4.63
CA ARG A 327 -17.66 11.79 -4.88
C ARG A 327 -16.51 12.75 -5.10
N THR A 328 -16.70 13.69 -6.02
CA THR A 328 -15.72 14.73 -6.30
C THR A 328 -16.32 16.12 -6.05
N PRO A 329 -15.53 17.10 -5.57
CA PRO A 329 -14.09 17.02 -5.28
C PRO A 329 -13.77 16.14 -4.06
N TYR A 330 -12.63 15.46 -4.11
CA TYR A 330 -12.14 14.60 -3.03
C TYR A 330 -10.74 15.04 -2.63
N LEU A 331 -10.49 15.26 -1.34
CA LEU A 331 -9.21 15.77 -0.86
C LEU A 331 -8.06 14.83 -1.24
N GLY A 332 -7.02 15.36 -1.91
CA GLY A 332 -5.85 14.57 -2.37
C GLY A 332 -6.07 13.78 -3.66
N SER A 333 -7.29 13.81 -4.24
CA SER A 333 -7.55 13.11 -5.50
C SER A 333 -6.78 13.70 -6.67
N SER A 334 -6.17 12.80 -7.45
CA SER A 334 -5.50 13.14 -8.70
C SER A 334 -6.48 13.70 -9.73
N THR A 335 -6.18 14.89 -10.22
CA THR A 335 -6.95 15.61 -11.25
C THR A 335 -6.36 15.45 -12.66
N SER A 336 -5.20 14.79 -12.79
CA SER A 336 -4.53 14.57 -14.06
C SER A 336 -3.76 13.24 -14.08
N LEU A 337 -3.36 12.81 -15.27
CA LEU A 337 -2.42 11.71 -15.51
C LEU A 337 -1.36 12.23 -16.48
N LEU A 338 -0.07 12.02 -16.19
CA LEU A 338 1.00 12.56 -17.05
C LEU A 338 1.15 11.78 -18.36
N ASN A 339 0.73 10.52 -18.38
CA ASN A 339 0.86 9.61 -19.51
C ASN A 339 -0.48 9.01 -19.95
N GLY A 340 -1.59 9.69 -19.67
CA GLY A 340 -2.93 9.23 -20.04
C GLY A 340 -3.98 10.32 -19.90
N ASP A 341 -5.21 10.01 -20.30
CA ASP A 341 -6.36 10.89 -20.16
C ASP A 341 -7.11 10.55 -18.85
N ASN A 342 -7.02 11.47 -17.88
CA ASN A 342 -7.65 11.30 -16.57
C ASN A 342 -9.19 11.20 -16.66
N HIS A 343 -9.82 11.99 -17.52
CA HIS A 343 -11.27 11.96 -17.71
C HIS A 343 -11.71 10.62 -18.30
N ARG A 344 -11.02 10.17 -19.36
CA ARG A 344 -11.27 8.87 -19.98
C ARG A 344 -11.15 7.71 -18.99
N VAL A 345 -10.14 7.74 -18.12
CA VAL A 345 -9.86 6.64 -17.19
C VAL A 345 -10.84 6.63 -16.00
N TYR A 346 -11.14 7.79 -15.42
CA TYR A 346 -11.84 7.84 -14.13
C TYR A 346 -13.27 8.37 -14.17
N TYR A 347 -13.68 9.06 -15.25
CA TYR A 347 -14.96 9.79 -15.27
C TYR A 347 -15.84 9.43 -16.47
N GLN A 348 -15.28 8.93 -17.57
CA GLN A 348 -16.06 8.58 -18.74
C GLN A 348 -17.11 7.50 -18.42
N GLY A 349 -18.38 7.82 -18.69
CA GLY A 349 -19.52 6.94 -18.45
C GLY A 349 -19.90 6.78 -16.99
N MET A 350 -19.33 7.59 -16.08
CA MET A 350 -19.72 7.64 -14.69
C MET A 350 -20.93 8.54 -14.48
N PRO A 351 -21.89 8.13 -13.63
CA PRO A 351 -23.01 8.97 -13.26
C PRO A 351 -22.58 10.23 -12.52
N ARG A 352 -23.47 11.21 -12.43
CA ARG A 352 -23.22 12.46 -11.71
C ARG A 352 -23.79 12.37 -10.30
N ALA A 353 -23.14 13.03 -9.34
CA ALA A 353 -23.63 13.14 -7.97
C ALA A 353 -24.99 13.86 -7.94
N CYS A 354 -25.97 13.27 -7.24
CA CYS A 354 -27.29 13.85 -7.04
C CYS A 354 -27.38 14.54 -5.68
N ALA A 355 -28.44 15.32 -5.47
CA ALA A 355 -28.72 15.96 -4.19
C ALA A 355 -29.49 14.98 -3.32
N GLY A 356 -28.96 14.71 -2.14
CA GLY A 356 -29.74 14.06 -1.10
C GLY A 356 -30.83 14.97 -0.53
N ALA A 357 -31.88 14.37 0.03
CA ALA A 357 -32.99 15.04 0.71
C ALA A 357 -32.48 15.69 2.00
N GLY A 358 -32.04 16.94 1.87
CA GLY A 358 -31.71 17.81 3.01
C GLY A 358 -30.43 18.61 2.85
N SER A 359 -29.69 18.46 1.75
CA SER A 359 -28.42 19.16 1.55
C SER A 359 -28.33 19.72 0.14
N SER A 360 -28.90 20.91 -0.09
CA SER A 360 -28.59 21.73 -1.27
C SER A 360 -27.12 22.16 -1.32
N ASP A 361 -26.41 22.01 -0.20
CA ASP A 361 -25.09 22.59 0.06
C ASP A 361 -23.97 21.55 0.04
N CYS A 362 -24.24 20.32 -0.44
CA CYS A 362 -23.21 19.30 -0.60
C CYS A 362 -22.19 19.73 -1.67
N PRO A 363 -20.90 19.91 -1.31
CA PRO A 363 -19.85 20.20 -2.29
C PRO A 363 -19.79 19.10 -3.34
N GLY A 364 -19.80 19.49 -4.62
CA GLY A 364 -19.73 18.52 -5.73
C GLY A 364 -21.07 18.00 -6.23
N LEU A 365 -22.20 18.58 -5.81
CA LEU A 365 -23.50 18.30 -6.42
C LEU A 365 -23.44 18.53 -7.95
N GLY A 366 -23.87 17.54 -8.73
CA GLY A 366 -23.79 17.57 -10.19
C GLY A 366 -22.38 17.35 -10.77
N ALA A 367 -21.35 17.13 -9.95
CA ALA A 367 -20.04 16.70 -10.44
C ALA A 367 -20.09 15.22 -10.87
N PRO A 368 -19.30 14.81 -11.88
CA PRO A 368 -19.20 13.39 -12.22
C PRO A 368 -18.60 12.61 -11.04
N LEU A 369 -19.19 11.46 -10.74
CA LEU A 369 -18.60 10.52 -9.81
C LEU A 369 -17.32 9.93 -10.42
N ARG A 370 -16.39 9.58 -9.55
CA ARG A 370 -15.09 9.03 -9.95
C ARG A 370 -15.09 7.51 -9.79
N ARG A 371 -14.77 6.80 -10.86
CA ARG A 371 -14.52 5.35 -10.84
C ARG A 371 -13.31 5.03 -9.95
N HIS A 372 -13.44 4.04 -9.08
CA HIS A 372 -12.33 3.58 -8.25
C HIS A 372 -11.87 2.14 -8.58
N GLY A 373 -12.81 1.31 -9.03
CA GLY A 373 -12.54 -0.08 -9.43
C GLY A 373 -12.60 -1.09 -8.28
N ASP A 374 -13.21 -0.73 -7.15
CA ASP A 374 -13.46 -1.62 -6.02
C ASP A 374 -14.95 -1.92 -5.89
N ARG A 375 -15.29 -3.12 -5.45
CA ARG A 375 -16.65 -3.52 -5.10
C ARG A 375 -16.77 -3.64 -3.59
N PHE A 376 -17.78 -3.02 -3.03
CA PHE A 376 -18.02 -3.00 -1.60
C PHE A 376 -19.44 -3.48 -1.32
N GLU A 377 -19.61 -4.10 -0.15
CA GLU A 377 -20.89 -4.45 0.43
C GLU A 377 -21.15 -3.56 1.64
N ARG A 378 -22.28 -2.87 1.67
CA ARG A 378 -22.80 -2.15 2.82
C ARG A 378 -23.62 -3.13 3.66
N LEU A 379 -23.20 -3.36 4.90
CA LEU A 379 -23.84 -4.28 5.83
C LEU A 379 -24.88 -3.56 6.72
N PRO A 380 -25.85 -4.30 7.29
CA PRO A 380 -26.68 -3.80 8.39
C PRO A 380 -25.80 -3.25 9.53
N GLY A 381 -26.24 -2.15 10.15
CA GLY A 381 -25.44 -1.45 11.16
C GLY A 381 -24.38 -0.50 10.62
N GLY A 382 -24.31 -0.31 9.30
CA GLY A 382 -23.54 0.77 8.67
C GLY A 382 -22.08 0.45 8.33
N PHE A 383 -21.66 -0.80 8.52
CA PHE A 383 -20.32 -1.24 8.14
C PHE A 383 -20.18 -1.43 6.63
N TYR A 384 -18.94 -1.35 6.14
CA TYR A 384 -18.60 -1.73 4.78
C TYR A 384 -17.67 -2.94 4.78
N ARG A 385 -17.82 -3.82 3.79
CA ARG A 385 -16.94 -4.96 3.55
C ARG A 385 -16.42 -4.90 2.12
N ALA A 386 -15.12 -5.02 1.94
CA ALA A 386 -14.53 -5.11 0.61
C ALA A 386 -14.89 -6.46 -0.03
N ALA A 387 -15.34 -6.43 -1.28
CA ALA A 387 -15.68 -7.60 -2.09
C ALA A 387 -14.70 -7.81 -3.27
N GLY A 388 -13.56 -7.11 -3.25
CA GLY A 388 -12.51 -7.21 -4.27
C GLY A 388 -12.59 -6.14 -5.36
N ARG A 389 -11.90 -6.40 -6.46
CA ARG A 389 -11.76 -5.49 -7.61
C ARG A 389 -12.88 -5.72 -8.61
N THR A 390 -13.32 -4.65 -9.29
CA THR A 390 -14.25 -4.74 -10.43
C THR A 390 -13.53 -4.80 -11.78
N ASP A 391 -12.21 -4.63 -11.77
CA ASP A 391 -11.34 -4.65 -12.93
C ASP A 391 -10.33 -5.81 -12.86
N ASP A 392 -9.55 -5.99 -13.93
CA ASP A 392 -8.50 -7.01 -14.05
C ASP A 392 -7.25 -6.74 -13.20
N ALA A 393 -7.35 -5.84 -12.23
CA ALA A 393 -6.33 -5.66 -11.21
C ALA A 393 -6.62 -6.57 -10.02
N PHE A 394 -5.58 -6.97 -9.32
CA PHE A 394 -5.69 -7.71 -8.06
C PHE A 394 -4.52 -7.36 -7.13
N ASN A 395 -4.67 -7.66 -5.85
CA ASN A 395 -3.64 -7.42 -4.85
C ASN A 395 -3.01 -8.75 -4.44
N LEU A 396 -1.67 -8.86 -4.52
CA LEU A 396 -0.90 -10.00 -4.02
C LEU A 396 0.08 -9.51 -2.96
N GLY A 397 -0.12 -9.89 -1.70
CA GLY A 397 0.80 -9.46 -0.63
C GLY A 397 0.79 -7.94 -0.44
N GLY A 398 -0.36 -7.31 -0.63
CA GLY A 398 -0.51 -5.84 -0.57
C GLY A 398 0.03 -5.07 -1.79
N ILE A 399 0.47 -5.78 -2.83
CA ILE A 399 0.96 -5.19 -4.08
C ILE A 399 -0.14 -5.22 -5.15
N LYS A 400 -0.54 -4.04 -5.62
CA LYS A 400 -1.49 -3.90 -6.73
C LYS A 400 -0.81 -4.28 -8.05
N THR A 401 -1.37 -5.28 -8.73
CA THR A 401 -0.85 -5.85 -9.98
C THR A 401 -1.98 -6.00 -11.00
N SER A 402 -1.67 -5.93 -12.30
CA SER A 402 -2.61 -6.20 -13.40
C SER A 402 -2.34 -7.56 -14.03
N SER A 403 -3.39 -8.35 -14.30
CA SER A 403 -3.28 -9.61 -15.04
C SER A 403 -2.63 -9.39 -16.42
N VAL A 404 -3.01 -8.33 -17.12
CA VAL A 404 -2.50 -7.96 -18.45
C VAL A 404 -1.00 -7.69 -18.45
N GLU A 405 -0.46 -7.12 -17.36
CA GLU A 405 0.98 -6.89 -17.22
C GLU A 405 1.75 -8.22 -17.07
N ILE A 406 1.21 -9.15 -16.28
CA ILE A 406 1.77 -10.49 -16.12
C ILE A 406 1.70 -11.27 -17.44
N GLU A 407 0.56 -11.23 -18.14
CA GLU A 407 0.39 -11.87 -19.45
C GLU A 407 1.42 -11.38 -20.47
N ARG A 408 1.67 -10.06 -20.55
CA ARG A 408 2.69 -9.50 -21.45
C ARG A 408 4.10 -10.02 -21.16
N VAL A 409 4.46 -10.13 -19.87
CA VAL A 409 5.78 -10.66 -19.48
C VAL A 409 5.89 -12.14 -19.86
N CYS A 410 4.83 -12.93 -19.60
CA CYS A 410 4.75 -14.33 -20.01
C CYS A 410 4.87 -14.47 -21.54
N ASP A 411 4.15 -13.67 -22.32
CA ASP A 411 4.20 -13.67 -23.79
C ASP A 411 5.54 -13.21 -24.36
N ALA A 412 6.20 -12.25 -23.71
CA ALA A 412 7.55 -11.85 -24.09
C ALA A 412 8.55 -13.00 -23.87
N SER A 413 8.40 -13.76 -22.77
CA SER A 413 9.29 -14.88 -22.45
C SER A 413 9.12 -16.09 -23.39
N THR A 414 7.89 -16.38 -23.83
CA THR A 414 7.61 -17.46 -24.80
C THR A 414 8.15 -17.13 -26.19
N ARG A 415 8.19 -15.85 -26.59
CA ARG A 415 8.83 -15.40 -27.83
C ARG A 415 10.36 -15.51 -27.81
N VAL A 416 11.00 -15.38 -26.64
CA VAL A 416 12.46 -15.64 -26.51
C VAL A 416 12.77 -17.14 -26.67
N GLY A 417 11.87 -18.03 -26.24
CA GLY A 417 11.98 -19.47 -26.48
C GLY A 417 11.80 -19.87 -27.96
N ALA A 418 10.91 -19.20 -28.69
CA ALA A 418 10.70 -19.46 -30.12
C ALA A 418 11.80 -18.87 -31.02
N GLY A 419 12.48 -17.80 -30.59
CA GLY A 419 13.59 -17.18 -31.31
C GLY A 419 14.92 -17.96 -31.25
N ALA A 420 15.05 -18.93 -30.36
CA ALA A 420 16.26 -19.75 -30.20
C ALA A 420 16.19 -21.13 -30.91
N ALA A 421 15.04 -21.47 -31.52
CA ALA A 421 14.83 -22.75 -32.23
C ALA A 421 14.83 -22.60 -33.78
N GLY A 422 15.37 -21.49 -34.29
CA GLY A 422 15.51 -21.21 -35.72
C GLY A 422 16.98 -21.11 -36.13
N GLY A 423 17.74 -22.19 -35.99
CA GLY A 423 19.14 -22.21 -36.39
C GLY A 423 19.80 -23.58 -36.22
N THR A 424 20.06 -24.25 -37.35
CA THR A 424 20.87 -25.45 -37.57
C THR A 424 20.25 -26.80 -37.21
N GLY A 425 20.05 -27.64 -38.23
CA GLY A 425 19.63 -29.04 -38.15
C GLY A 425 18.67 -29.42 -39.26
#